data_AF-A0AAD4VZ56-F1
#
_entry.id   AF-A0AAD4VZ56-F1
#
_cell.length_a   1.000
_cell.length_b   1.000
_cell.length_c   1.000
_cell.angle_alpha   90.00
_cell.angle_beta   90.00
_cell.angle_gamma   90.00
#
_symmetry.space_group_name_H-M   'P 1'
#
loop_
_entity.id
_entity.type
_entity.pdbx_description
1 polymer ?
#
loop_
_entity_poly.entity_id
_entity_poly.type
_entity_poly.pdbx_seq_one_letter_code
_entity_poly.pdbx_strand_id
1 'polypeptide(L)'
;MPRVPEFTEEEIPLPYTRDLLDIKVVGDSKALKIPLYDRMTNPYDHLDNFRYAMEGRSANEATKCHLFPTTLKGPATSWFKRLALEFISSFTELRKVFLER
;
A
#
# COMPACT_ATOMS: atom_id res chain seq x y z
N MET A 1 12.67 -21.38 26.39
CA MET A 1 11.54 -20.79 25.64
C MET A 1 12.04 -20.45 24.25
N PRO A 2 11.45 -20.99 23.17
CA PRO A 2 11.96 -20.80 21.82
C PRO A 2 11.79 -19.33 21.43
N ARG A 3 12.85 -18.75 20.85
CA ARG A 3 12.81 -17.42 20.24
C ARG A 3 11.73 -17.49 19.15
N VAL A 4 10.72 -16.63 19.26
CA VAL A 4 9.84 -16.37 18.13
C VAL A 4 10.74 -16.08 16.93
N PRO A 5 10.53 -16.74 15.77
CA PRO A 5 11.26 -16.36 14.58
C PRO A 5 10.95 -14.88 14.38
N GLU A 6 12.00 -14.07 14.50
CA GLU A 6 12.03 -12.69 14.07
C GLU A 6 11.49 -12.74 12.64
N PHE A 7 10.27 -12.25 12.46
CA PHE A 7 9.66 -12.07 11.14
C PHE A 7 10.52 -10.99 10.50
N THR A 8 11.67 -11.40 9.99
CA THR A 8 12.34 -10.74 8.89
C THR A 8 11.38 -10.97 7.76
N GLU A 9 10.37 -10.10 7.68
CA GLU A 9 9.64 -9.83 6.46
C GLU A 9 10.74 -9.48 5.49
N GLU A 10 11.22 -10.53 4.81
CA GLU A 10 11.98 -10.51 3.59
C GLU A 10 11.58 -9.22 2.90
N GLU A 11 12.51 -8.26 2.93
CA GLU A 11 12.33 -6.92 2.40
C GLU A 11 12.10 -7.09 0.90
N ILE A 12 10.88 -7.49 0.53
CA ILE A 12 10.39 -7.44 -0.83
C ILE A 12 10.57 -5.98 -1.13
N PRO A 13 11.53 -5.60 -1.99
CA PRO A 13 11.92 -4.22 -2.10
C PRO A 13 10.68 -3.54 -2.66
N LEU A 14 10.01 -2.80 -1.77
CA LEU A 14 8.77 -2.14 -2.10
C LEU A 14 9.14 -1.05 -3.10
N PRO A 15 8.28 -0.72 -4.07
CA PRO A 15 8.58 0.27 -5.11
C PRO A 15 8.66 1.73 -4.59
N TYR A 16 8.96 1.89 -3.31
CA TYR A 16 9.05 3.14 -2.59
C TYR A 16 10.48 3.63 -2.54
N THR A 17 10.65 4.94 -2.55
CA THR A 17 11.95 5.57 -2.31
C THR A 17 12.37 5.38 -0.84
N ARG A 18 13.69 5.39 -0.57
CA ARG A 18 14.22 5.29 0.80
C ARG A 18 13.65 6.34 1.76
N ASP A 19 13.37 7.55 1.25
CA ASP A 19 12.73 8.63 2.02
C ASP A 19 11.33 8.22 2.52
N LEU A 20 10.57 7.49 1.70
CA LEU A 20 9.22 7.03 2.07
C LEU A 20 9.25 5.81 3.00
N LEU A 21 10.35 5.07 3.04
CA LEU A 21 10.60 3.96 3.98
C LEU A 21 11.03 4.49 5.37
N ASP A 22 11.76 5.60 5.44
CA ASP A 22 12.23 6.22 6.70
C ASP A 22 11.12 7.00 7.44
N ILE A 23 10.07 7.44 6.72
CA ILE A 23 8.92 8.11 7.33
C ILE A 23 8.27 7.17 8.35
N LYS A 24 8.33 7.56 9.62
CA LYS A 24 7.63 6.90 10.72
C LYS A 24 6.14 6.79 10.38
N VAL A 25 5.68 5.59 10.06
CA VAL A 25 4.27 5.30 9.80
C VAL A 25 3.52 5.50 11.11
N VAL A 26 2.94 6.69 11.27
CA VAL A 26 2.08 7.02 12.42
C VAL A 26 0.68 6.51 12.10
N GLY A 27 0.29 5.40 12.73
CA GLY A 27 -1.06 4.86 12.67
C GLY A 27 -1.10 3.35 12.92
N ASP A 28 -2.20 2.87 13.52
CA ASP A 28 -2.50 1.44 13.66
C ASP A 28 -2.31 0.73 12.31
N SER A 29 -1.35 -0.19 12.24
CA SER A 29 -1.11 -1.10 11.11
C SER A 29 -2.27 -2.10 10.89
N LYS A 30 -3.38 -1.95 11.62
CA LYS A 30 -4.59 -2.75 11.44
C LYS A 30 -5.07 -2.65 10.00
N ALA A 31 -5.31 -3.80 9.37
CA ALA A 31 -5.85 -3.88 8.03
C ALA A 31 -7.04 -2.91 7.81
N LEU A 32 -7.07 -2.27 6.65
CA LEU A 32 -8.20 -1.42 6.28
C LEU A 32 -9.44 -2.29 6.09
N LYS A 33 -10.56 -1.88 6.66
CA LYS A 33 -11.84 -2.57 6.51
C LYS A 33 -12.53 -2.18 5.20
N ILE A 34 -11.83 -2.35 4.08
CA ILE A 34 -12.34 -2.08 2.73
C ILE A 34 -12.31 -3.37 1.89
N PRO A 35 -13.16 -3.50 0.86
CA PRO A 35 -13.08 -4.63 -0.06
C PRO A 35 -11.71 -4.69 -0.74
N LEU A 36 -11.14 -5.89 -0.78
CA LEU A 36 -9.86 -6.12 -1.45
C LEU A 36 -10.01 -6.04 -2.96
N TYR A 37 -9.08 -5.35 -3.61
CA TYR A 37 -9.07 -5.13 -5.05
C TYR A 37 -8.43 -6.30 -5.81
N ASP A 38 -9.14 -6.92 -6.75
CA ASP A 38 -8.67 -8.02 -7.60
C ASP A 38 -8.60 -7.69 -9.08
N ARG A 39 -8.65 -6.40 -9.45
CA ARG A 39 -8.75 -5.94 -10.85
C ARG A 39 -10.10 -6.20 -11.53
N MET A 40 -11.09 -6.75 -10.84
CA MET A 40 -12.44 -6.92 -11.40
C MET A 40 -13.38 -5.78 -11.02
N THR A 41 -13.13 -5.12 -9.89
CA THR A 41 -13.91 -3.96 -9.46
C THR A 41 -13.39 -2.66 -10.08
N ASN A 42 -14.23 -1.61 -10.05
CA ASN A 42 -13.89 -0.30 -10.58
C ASN A 42 -12.67 0.30 -9.83
N PRO A 43 -11.56 0.66 -10.53
CA PRO A 43 -10.41 1.35 -9.94
C PRO A 43 -10.78 2.56 -9.09
N TYR A 44 -11.74 3.36 -9.56
CA TYR A 44 -12.11 4.63 -8.95
C TYR A 44 -12.86 4.40 -7.63
N ASP A 45 -13.80 3.45 -7.58
CA ASP A 45 -14.45 3.02 -6.35
C ASP A 45 -13.45 2.53 -5.31
N HIS A 46 -12.45 1.74 -5.73
CA HIS A 46 -11.42 1.27 -4.81
C HIS A 46 -10.62 2.41 -4.20
N LEU A 47 -10.20 3.38 -5.03
CA LEU A 47 -9.47 4.56 -4.58
C LEU A 47 -10.29 5.43 -3.64
N ASP A 48 -11.60 5.60 -3.90
CA ASP A 48 -12.46 6.41 -3.05
C ASP A 48 -12.70 5.73 -1.68
N ASN A 49 -13.00 4.43 -1.69
CA ASN A 49 -13.10 3.62 -0.46
C ASN A 49 -11.80 3.65 0.35
N PHE A 50 -10.65 3.52 -0.33
CA PHE A 50 -9.34 3.64 0.30
C PHE A 50 -9.15 5.02 0.93
N ARG A 51 -9.42 6.09 0.18
CA ARG A 51 -9.29 7.47 0.66
C ARG A 51 -10.17 7.72 1.89
N TYR A 52 -11.42 7.29 1.86
CA TYR A 52 -12.35 7.41 2.98
C TYR A 52 -11.85 6.68 4.23
N ALA A 53 -11.35 5.45 4.06
CA ALA A 53 -10.79 4.68 5.17
C ALA A 53 -9.51 5.30 5.76
N MET A 54 -8.73 6.02 4.94
CA MET A 54 -7.52 6.72 5.37
C MET A 54 -7.79 8.08 6.02
N GLU A 55 -8.87 8.76 5.61
CA GLU A 55 -9.32 10.02 6.23
C GLU A 55 -9.68 9.81 7.69
N GLY A 56 -10.33 8.68 8.02
CA GLY A 56 -10.62 8.29 9.40
C GLY A 56 -9.39 7.95 10.26
N ARG A 57 -8.19 7.88 9.68
CA ARG A 57 -6.93 7.58 10.37
C ARG A 57 -5.95 8.76 10.39
N SER A 58 -6.34 9.93 9.86
CA SER A 58 -5.45 11.09 9.70
C SER A 58 -4.11 10.73 9.04
N ALA A 59 -4.15 9.81 8.07
CA ALA A 59 -2.95 9.24 7.50
C ALA A 59 -2.27 10.17 6.49
N ASN A 60 -0.95 10.30 6.60
CA ASN A 60 -0.13 11.05 5.64
C ASN A 60 0.07 10.25 4.33
N GLU A 61 0.63 10.90 3.31
CA GLU A 61 0.84 10.28 1.99
C GLU A 61 1.72 9.02 2.05
N ALA A 62 2.70 8.97 2.96
CA ALA A 62 3.56 7.82 3.15
C ALA A 62 2.80 6.62 3.75
N THR A 63 2.01 6.85 4.80
CA THR A 63 1.12 5.84 5.40
C THR A 63 0.10 5.33 4.38
N LYS A 64 -0.43 6.20 3.51
CA LYS A 64 -1.30 5.79 2.39
C LYS A 64 -0.58 4.87 1.42
N CYS A 65 0.65 5.19 1.02
CA CYS A 65 1.44 4.30 0.17
C CYS A 65 1.64 2.94 0.85
N HIS A 66 2.13 2.92 2.09
CA HIS A 66 2.38 1.68 2.84
C HIS A 66 1.14 0.80 3.02
N LEU A 67 -0.03 1.40 3.28
CA LEU A 67 -1.27 0.64 3.48
C LEU A 67 -1.96 0.24 2.18
N PHE A 68 -1.72 0.92 1.07
CA PHE A 68 -2.33 0.58 -0.21
C PHE A 68 -2.16 -0.87 -0.67
N PRO A 69 -0.93 -1.47 -0.67
CA PRO A 69 -0.75 -2.86 -1.09
C PRO A 69 -1.50 -3.86 -0.22
N THR A 70 -1.80 -3.52 1.05
CA THR A 70 -2.61 -4.38 1.95
C THR A 70 -4.06 -4.52 1.49
N THR A 71 -4.52 -3.63 0.61
CA THR A 71 -5.88 -3.62 0.06
C THR A 71 -5.98 -4.31 -1.30
N LEU A 72 -4.87 -4.83 -1.82
CA LEU A 72 -4.81 -5.54 -3.10
C LEU A 72 -4.81 -7.05 -2.87
N LYS A 73 -5.50 -7.80 -3.72
CA LYS A 73 -5.45 -9.27 -3.74
C LYS A 73 -5.18 -9.82 -5.13
N GLY A 74 -4.62 -11.03 -5.17
CA GLY A 74 -4.43 -11.82 -6.39
C GLY A 74 -3.65 -11.07 -7.49
N PRO A 75 -4.24 -10.86 -8.68
CA PRO A 75 -3.53 -10.24 -9.81
C PRO A 75 -3.20 -8.77 -9.58
N ALA A 76 -3.91 -8.07 -8.68
CA ALA A 76 -3.59 -6.69 -8.31
C ALA A 76 -2.30 -6.61 -7.47
N THR A 77 -2.13 -7.53 -6.52
CA THR A 77 -0.89 -7.65 -5.73
C THR A 77 0.29 -7.99 -6.64
N SER A 78 0.08 -8.87 -7.62
CA SER A 78 1.11 -9.25 -8.58
C SER A 78 1.52 -8.09 -9.48
N TRP A 79 0.57 -7.24 -9.90
CA TRP A 79 0.86 -6.00 -10.62
C TRP A 79 1.67 -5.02 -9.74
N PHE A 80 1.28 -4.84 -8.48
CA PHE A 80 1.98 -3.93 -7.57
C PHE A 80 3.45 -4.34 -7.34
N LYS A 81 3.70 -5.65 -7.19
CA LYS A 81 5.06 -6.20 -7.08
C LYS A 81 5.91 -6.05 -8.35
N ARG A 82 5.29 -5.81 -9.50
CA ARG A 82 5.98 -5.59 -10.79
C ARG A 82 6.31 -4.13 -11.05
N LEU A 83 5.78 -3.21 -10.23
CA LEU A 83 6.15 -1.79 -10.34
C LEU A 83 7.64 -1.66 -10.03
N ALA A 84 8.34 -0.90 -10.86
CA ALA A 84 9.78 -0.71 -10.71
C ALA A 84 10.08 -0.03 -9.36
N LEU A 85 11.20 -0.47 -8.76
CA LEU A 85 11.75 0.13 -7.56
C LEU A 85 11.92 1.64 -7.72
N GLU A 86 11.60 2.39 -6.66
CA GLU A 86 11.77 3.85 -6.58
C GLU A 86 10.81 4.72 -7.42
N PHE A 87 9.77 4.15 -8.03
CA PHE A 87 8.84 4.94 -8.86
C PHE A 87 7.74 5.66 -8.05
N ILE A 88 7.48 5.25 -6.82
CA ILE A 88 6.38 5.79 -6.01
C ILE A 88 6.96 6.58 -4.83
N SER A 89 6.97 7.90 -4.94
CA SER A 89 7.36 8.81 -3.84
C SER A 89 6.14 9.41 -3.11
N SER A 90 4.94 9.26 -3.66
CA SER A 90 3.70 9.79 -3.07
C SER A 90 2.47 8.98 -3.45
N PHE A 91 1.39 9.10 -2.66
CA PHE A 91 0.11 8.44 -2.96
C PHE A 91 -0.51 8.97 -4.27
N THR A 92 -0.20 10.21 -4.63
CA THR A 92 -0.63 10.79 -5.90
C THR A 92 0.00 10.09 -7.11
N GLU A 93 1.29 9.75 -7.06
CA GLU A 93 1.93 8.96 -8.12
C GLU A 93 1.41 7.54 -8.16
N LEU A 94 1.27 6.90 -6.99
CA LEU A 94 0.66 5.57 -6.88
C LEU A 94 -0.70 5.54 -7.57
N ARG A 95 -1.54 6.55 -7.33
CA ARG A 95 -2.87 6.65 -7.94
C ARG A 95 -2.81 6.76 -9.46
N LYS A 96 -1.88 7.56 -10.01
CA LYS A 96 -1.72 7.68 -11.46
C LYS A 96 -1.39 6.33 -12.08
N VAL A 97 -0.34 5.68 -11.57
CA VAL A 97 0.12 4.37 -12.05
C VAL A 97 -0.98 3.32 -11.89
N PHE A 98 -1.75 3.36 -10.80
CA PHE A 98 -2.89 2.47 -10.56
C PHE A 98 -4.05 2.69 -11.53
N LEU A 99 -4.25 3.91 -12.05
CA LEU A 99 -5.26 4.19 -13.06
C LEU A 99 -4.77 3.92 -14.49
N GLU A 100 -3.45 3.90 -14.72
CA GLU A 100 -2.80 3.68 -16.02
C GLU A 100 -2.44 2.19 -16.31
N ARG A 101 -2.92 1.26 -15.48
CA ARG A 101 -2.56 -0.18 -15.43
C ARG A 101 -3.23 -1.12 -16.43
#